data_AF-A0A965UPS5-F1
#
_entry.id   AF-A0A965UPS5-F1
#
_cell.length_a   1.000
_cell.length_b   1.000
_cell.length_c   1.000
_cell.angle_alpha   90.00
_cell.angle_beta   90.00
_cell.angle_gamma   90.00
#
_symmetry.space_group_name_H-M   'P 1'
#
loop_
_entity.id
_entity.type
_entity.pdbx_description
1 polymer ?
#
loop_
_entity_poly.entity_id
_entity_poly.type
_entity_poly.pdbx_seq_one_letter_code
_entity_poly.pdbx_strand_id
1 'polypeptide(L)'
;MATEMPIEQDYDRFIDPMSDEQALDEGLAVDIPEDEAELEELPDGSVRVTMESGKGPMEDKDFYQNLAEVIDPMELDSLAMRYLELLAKDKTSREERDKQYEEGLKRTGMGKDAPGGANFMGASKVVHPAMAEACVDFASRAIKEMFPPDGPVRTKILGKVEQEKTERAERKRDWMNWQLTEQIEEFRDEQEQLLTQLPLGGSQYLKLWYDEKKKRPCAEFLPIDKVLIPFSATNFYTAQRAAEIHDITAWEFKQRIASGLYRDISLIRASMEPEESKAEKANNKIEGRKAEENIDGTRRVFHIYTYLELEDDRESGGESAPYVLMIDELESEVVGLYRNWEEGD
;
A
#
# COMPACT_ATOMS: atom_id res chain seq x y z
N MET A 1 48.97 -25.54 24.59
CA MET A 1 49.37 -26.41 23.46
C MET A 1 48.21 -27.36 23.26
N ALA A 2 47.46 -27.41 22.16
CA ALA A 2 47.61 -26.93 20.80
C ALA A 2 46.16 -26.85 20.24
N THR A 3 45.71 -25.70 19.74
CA THR A 3 45.30 -25.49 18.32
C THR A 3 44.32 -26.51 17.75
N GLU A 4 43.05 -26.12 17.60
CA GLU A 4 42.21 -26.57 16.49
C GLU A 4 41.70 -25.32 15.74
N MET A 5 42.01 -25.31 14.44
CA MET A 5 41.77 -24.24 13.48
C MET A 5 40.29 -24.22 13.02
N PRO A 6 39.82 -23.13 12.39
CA PRO A 6 38.43 -23.04 11.92
C PRO A 6 38.15 -24.03 10.79
N ILE A 7 36.89 -24.46 10.72
CA ILE A 7 36.32 -25.35 9.68
C ILE A 7 36.70 -24.81 8.29
N GLU A 8 37.25 -25.66 7.42
CA GLU A 8 37.67 -25.28 6.06
C GLU A 8 36.49 -24.83 5.19
N GLN A 9 36.73 -23.83 4.33
CA GLN A 9 35.72 -23.19 3.46
C GLN A 9 35.06 -24.10 2.39
N ASP A 10 35.50 -25.36 2.27
CA ASP A 10 35.06 -26.31 1.24
C ASP A 10 34.42 -27.58 1.80
N TYR A 11 34.10 -27.63 3.10
CA TYR A 11 33.28 -28.72 3.64
C TYR A 11 31.88 -28.68 2.99
N ASP A 12 31.49 -29.78 2.33
CA ASP A 12 30.21 -29.97 1.63
C ASP A 12 30.01 -29.27 0.25
N ARG A 13 31.07 -28.88 -0.45
CA ARG A 13 30.93 -28.27 -1.81
C ARG A 13 30.83 -29.24 -2.99
N PHE A 14 31.11 -30.53 -2.80
CA PHE A 14 31.05 -31.51 -3.88
C PHE A 14 30.25 -32.75 -3.45
N ILE A 15 28.99 -32.78 -3.87
CA ILE A 15 28.18 -34.00 -3.91
C ILE A 15 28.50 -34.67 -5.26
N ASP A 16 28.94 -35.94 -5.22
CA ASP A 16 29.21 -36.72 -6.43
C ASP A 16 27.97 -36.80 -7.33
N PRO A 17 28.10 -36.74 -8.66
CA PRO A 17 26.97 -36.93 -9.56
C PRO A 17 26.49 -38.38 -9.45
N MET A 18 25.19 -38.57 -9.18
CA MET A 18 24.56 -39.90 -9.25
C MET A 18 24.77 -40.49 -10.65
N SER A 19 25.17 -41.76 -10.71
CA SER A 19 25.34 -42.52 -11.94
C SER A 19 24.00 -42.71 -12.67
N ASP A 20 23.96 -42.32 -13.95
CA ASP A 20 22.80 -42.22 -14.85
C ASP A 20 22.10 -43.56 -15.26
N GLU A 21 22.25 -44.66 -14.54
CA GLU A 21 21.80 -45.98 -15.06
C GLU A 21 20.62 -46.68 -14.37
N GLN A 22 19.94 -46.12 -13.35
CA GLN A 22 18.88 -46.89 -12.64
C GLN A 22 17.58 -46.18 -12.21
N ALA A 23 17.10 -45.12 -12.88
CA ALA A 23 15.75 -44.60 -12.58
C ALA A 23 15.05 -43.96 -13.80
N LEU A 24 14.93 -44.70 -14.89
CA LEU A 24 14.01 -44.41 -15.99
C LEU A 24 12.90 -45.47 -15.98
N ASP A 25 11.98 -45.43 -15.01
CA ASP A 25 10.64 -46.06 -15.19
C ASP A 25 9.56 -45.72 -14.14
N GLU A 26 9.62 -44.58 -13.43
CA GLU A 26 8.48 -44.16 -12.61
C GLU A 26 8.09 -42.73 -12.99
N GLY A 27 6.90 -42.60 -13.57
CA GLY A 27 6.27 -41.32 -13.84
C GLY A 27 6.28 -40.47 -12.58
N LEU A 28 6.57 -39.18 -12.76
CA LEU A 28 6.65 -38.19 -11.69
C LEU A 28 5.25 -38.06 -11.04
N ALA A 29 4.96 -38.91 -10.07
CA ALA A 29 3.74 -38.85 -9.27
C ALA A 29 3.89 -37.67 -8.31
N VAL A 30 3.36 -36.52 -8.72
CA VAL A 30 3.11 -35.41 -7.82
C VAL A 30 1.82 -35.76 -7.09
N ASP A 31 1.91 -35.98 -5.78
CA ASP A 31 0.76 -36.19 -4.91
C ASP A 31 0.07 -34.83 -4.75
N ILE A 32 -0.89 -34.54 -5.62
CA ILE A 32 -1.76 -33.37 -5.54
C ILE A 32 -2.98 -33.83 -4.74
N PRO A 33 -3.35 -33.17 -3.63
CA PRO A 33 -4.59 -33.51 -2.93
C PRO A 33 -5.77 -33.46 -3.94
N GLU A 34 -6.44 -34.61 -4.13
CA GLU A 34 -7.49 -34.81 -5.15
C GLU A 34 -8.73 -33.92 -4.95
N ASP A 35 -8.83 -33.24 -3.80
CA ASP A 35 -10.03 -32.51 -3.40
C ASP A 35 -10.15 -31.09 -3.99
N GLU A 36 -9.10 -30.53 -4.63
CA GLU A 36 -9.05 -29.10 -5.04
C GLU A 36 -8.57 -28.83 -6.49
N ALA A 37 -8.40 -29.83 -7.35
CA ALA A 37 -7.82 -29.61 -8.68
C ALA A 37 -8.63 -30.22 -9.84
N GLU A 38 -9.17 -29.39 -10.73
CA GLU A 38 -9.69 -29.84 -12.02
C GLU A 38 -8.52 -30.12 -12.99
N LEU A 39 -8.40 -31.38 -13.40
CA LEU A 39 -7.38 -31.86 -14.34
C LEU A 39 -7.99 -31.96 -15.75
N GLU A 40 -7.58 -31.09 -16.67
CA GLU A 40 -7.89 -31.22 -18.11
C GLU A 40 -6.67 -31.76 -18.87
N GLU A 41 -6.78 -32.96 -19.44
CA GLU A 41 -5.76 -33.52 -20.35
C GLU A 41 -5.91 -32.92 -21.76
N LEU A 42 -4.85 -32.27 -22.24
CA LEU A 42 -4.79 -31.72 -23.59
C LEU A 42 -4.37 -32.79 -24.61
N PRO A 43 -4.71 -32.63 -25.91
CA PRO A 43 -4.41 -33.61 -26.96
C PRO A 43 -2.91 -33.87 -27.20
N ASP A 44 -2.03 -33.04 -26.63
CA ASP A 44 -0.57 -33.17 -26.67
C ASP A 44 0.01 -33.95 -25.49
N GLY A 45 -0.84 -34.49 -24.60
CA GLY A 45 -0.42 -35.23 -23.41
C GLY A 45 0.06 -34.32 -22.27
N SER A 46 -0.13 -33.00 -22.37
CA SER A 46 0.08 -32.07 -21.26
C SER A 46 -1.17 -31.98 -20.39
N VAL A 47 -0.97 -31.81 -19.08
CA VAL A 47 -2.06 -31.73 -18.10
C VAL A 47 -2.20 -30.28 -17.65
N ARG A 48 -3.39 -29.70 -17.85
CA ARG A 48 -3.75 -28.41 -17.27
C ARG A 48 -4.34 -28.66 -15.89
N VAL A 49 -3.57 -28.34 -14.85
CA VAL A 49 -4.02 -28.34 -13.46
C VAL A 49 -4.65 -26.99 -13.17
N THR A 50 -5.97 -26.94 -13.03
CA THR A 50 -6.66 -25.78 -12.47
C THR A 50 -6.82 -26.04 -10.98
N MET A 51 -5.93 -25.48 -10.17
CA MET A 51 -6.16 -25.43 -8.71
C MET A 51 -7.41 -24.58 -8.52
N GLU A 52 -8.36 -25.03 -7.69
CA GLU A 52 -9.40 -24.17 -7.14
C GLU A 52 -8.70 -23.10 -6.29
N SER A 53 -8.21 -22.05 -6.94
CA SER A 53 -7.94 -20.80 -6.24
C SER A 53 -9.25 -20.39 -5.59
N GLY A 54 -9.21 -20.01 -4.32
CA GLY A 54 -10.36 -19.50 -3.58
C GLY A 54 -11.32 -18.71 -4.46
N LYS A 55 -12.62 -18.98 -4.31
CA LYS A 55 -13.65 -18.34 -5.13
C LYS A 55 -13.44 -16.83 -5.07
N GLY A 56 -13.22 -16.21 -6.24
CA GLY A 56 -12.98 -14.78 -6.28
C GLY A 56 -14.21 -13.99 -5.81
N PRO A 57 -14.10 -12.65 -5.65
CA PRO A 57 -15.21 -11.78 -5.25
C PRO A 57 -16.46 -11.86 -6.14
N MET A 58 -16.32 -12.44 -7.33
CA MET A 58 -17.41 -12.63 -8.27
C MET A 58 -18.16 -13.97 -8.09
N GLU A 59 -17.52 -14.95 -7.44
CA GLU A 59 -18.01 -16.32 -7.24
C GLU A 59 -18.58 -16.52 -5.82
N ASP A 60 -17.98 -15.90 -4.78
CA ASP A 60 -18.54 -15.88 -3.44
C ASP A 60 -18.84 -14.45 -2.97
N LYS A 61 -20.07 -13.98 -3.18
CA LYS A 61 -20.44 -12.61 -2.79
C LYS A 61 -20.65 -12.44 -1.30
N ASP A 62 -20.92 -13.53 -0.59
CA ASP A 62 -21.25 -13.48 0.84
C ASP A 62 -19.96 -13.32 1.66
N PHE A 63 -18.84 -13.85 1.17
CA PHE A 63 -17.53 -13.66 1.79
C PHE A 63 -16.99 -12.22 1.63
N TYR A 64 -17.17 -11.59 0.47
CA TYR A 64 -16.65 -10.25 0.20
C TYR A 64 -17.66 -9.11 0.47
N GLN A 65 -18.81 -9.42 1.08
CA GLN A 65 -19.81 -8.41 1.41
C GLN A 65 -19.33 -7.41 2.48
N ASN A 66 -19.92 -6.23 2.48
CA ASN A 66 -19.70 -5.24 3.53
C ASN A 66 -20.36 -5.70 4.84
N LEU A 67 -19.56 -6.07 5.83
CA LEU A 67 -20.04 -6.52 7.14
C LEU A 67 -20.68 -5.40 7.96
N ALA A 68 -20.42 -4.13 7.62
CA ALA A 68 -21.03 -2.98 8.29
C ALA A 68 -22.55 -2.85 8.07
N GLU A 69 -23.12 -3.62 7.12
CA GLU A 69 -24.57 -3.73 6.92
C GLU A 69 -25.21 -4.87 7.72
N VAL A 70 -24.41 -5.83 8.19
CA VAL A 70 -24.89 -7.06 8.85
C VAL A 70 -24.73 -6.97 10.37
N ILE A 71 -23.63 -6.38 10.84
CA ILE A 71 -23.31 -6.24 12.27
C ILE A 71 -24.24 -5.22 12.94
N ASP A 72 -24.53 -5.43 14.24
CA ASP A 72 -25.34 -4.51 15.03
C ASP A 72 -24.75 -3.08 15.03
N PRO A 73 -25.54 -2.04 14.72
CA PRO A 73 -25.11 -0.66 14.80
C PRO A 73 -24.45 -0.27 16.13
N MET A 74 -24.87 -0.85 17.26
CA MET A 74 -24.29 -0.56 18.57
C MET A 74 -22.84 -1.04 18.68
N GLU A 75 -22.51 -2.18 18.08
CA GLU A 75 -21.13 -2.66 18.03
C GLU A 75 -20.28 -1.80 17.10
N LEU A 76 -20.81 -1.43 15.94
CA LEU A 76 -20.13 -0.55 14.99
C LEU A 76 -19.81 0.81 15.59
N ASP A 77 -20.74 1.41 16.34
CA ASP A 77 -20.51 2.68 17.03
C ASP A 77 -19.40 2.55 18.09
N SER A 78 -19.39 1.44 18.83
CA SER A 78 -18.34 1.17 19.81
C SER A 78 -16.96 1.00 19.17
N LEU A 79 -16.90 0.33 18.02
CA LEU A 79 -15.69 0.17 17.22
C LEU A 79 -15.22 1.52 16.67
N ALA A 80 -16.13 2.32 16.13
CA ALA A 80 -15.80 3.64 15.60
C ALA A 80 -15.18 4.53 16.67
N MET A 81 -15.83 4.65 17.84
CA MET A 81 -15.31 5.46 18.95
C MET A 81 -13.93 4.95 19.41
N ARG A 82 -13.76 3.63 19.55
CA ARG A 82 -12.48 3.02 19.96
C ARG A 82 -11.37 3.37 18.98
N TYR A 83 -11.59 3.17 17.69
CA TYR A 83 -10.57 3.40 16.68
C TYR A 83 -10.28 4.89 16.47
N LEU A 84 -11.28 5.78 16.54
CA LEU A 84 -11.05 7.22 16.50
C LEU A 84 -10.18 7.69 17.68
N GLU A 85 -10.38 7.16 18.89
CA GLU A 85 -9.51 7.47 20.03
C GLU A 85 -8.07 6.97 19.82
N LEU A 86 -7.92 5.76 19.27
CA LEU A 86 -6.60 5.20 18.94
C LEU A 86 -5.88 6.03 17.86
N LEU A 87 -6.59 6.47 16.82
CA LEU A 87 -6.06 7.32 15.77
C LEU A 87 -5.64 8.69 16.30
N ALA A 88 -6.43 9.28 17.21
CA ALA A 88 -6.06 10.54 17.86
C ALA A 88 -4.74 10.40 18.63
N LYS A 89 -4.56 9.31 19.38
CA LYS A 89 -3.29 9.01 20.08
C LYS A 89 -2.13 8.81 19.11
N ASP A 90 -2.36 8.10 18.00
CA ASP A 90 -1.34 7.88 16.98
C ASP A 90 -0.94 9.19 16.29
N LYS A 91 -1.89 10.08 15.99
CA LYS A 91 -1.65 11.44 15.47
C LYS A 91 -0.79 12.25 16.44
N THR A 92 -1.12 12.25 17.73
CA THR A 92 -0.30 12.94 18.75
C THR A 92 1.12 12.37 18.82
N SER A 93 1.28 11.05 18.72
CA SER A 93 2.61 10.41 18.74
C SER A 93 3.48 10.78 17.53
N ARG A 94 2.86 11.12 16.39
CA ARG A 94 3.54 11.48 15.14
C ARG A 94 3.76 12.97 14.93
N GLU A 95 3.25 13.82 15.82
CA GLU A 95 3.38 15.27 15.70
C GLU A 95 4.82 15.77 15.52
N GLU A 96 5.80 15.14 16.17
CA GLU A 96 7.20 15.55 16.03
C GLU A 96 7.72 15.31 14.61
N ARG A 97 7.32 14.19 14.01
CA ARG A 97 7.68 13.85 12.64
C ARG A 97 7.00 14.78 11.64
N ASP A 98 5.73 15.10 11.87
CA ASP A 98 5.01 16.08 11.05
C ASP A 98 5.68 17.46 11.11
N LYS A 99 6.17 17.87 12.30
CA LYS A 99 6.95 19.11 12.47
C LYS A 99 8.29 19.04 11.72
N GLN A 100 9.00 17.91 11.75
CA GLN A 100 10.24 17.73 10.99
C GLN A 100 9.98 17.81 9.48
N TYR A 101 8.90 17.19 9.00
CA TYR A 101 8.53 17.23 7.59
C TYR A 101 8.13 18.65 7.15
N GLU A 102 7.31 19.34 7.95
CA GLU A 102 6.97 20.76 7.76
C GLU A 102 8.23 21.63 7.71
N GLU A 103 9.18 21.41 8.62
CA GLU A 103 10.44 22.16 8.63
C GLU A 103 11.28 21.86 7.39
N GLY A 104 11.33 20.60 6.94
CA GLY A 104 11.97 20.21 5.69
C GLY A 104 11.41 20.99 4.50
N LEU A 105 10.08 21.01 4.37
CA LEU A 105 9.38 21.77 3.32
C LEU A 105 9.67 23.27 3.40
N LYS A 106 9.63 23.89 4.59
CA LYS A 106 9.93 25.32 4.75
C LYS A 106 11.38 25.66 4.42
N ARG A 107 12.32 24.81 4.83
CA ARG A 107 13.76 25.01 4.56
C ARG A 107 14.11 24.91 3.06
N THR A 108 13.25 24.35 2.21
CA THR A 108 13.43 24.45 0.74
C THR A 108 13.29 25.87 0.22
N GLY A 109 12.59 26.76 0.94
CA GLY A 109 12.32 28.13 0.52
C GLY A 109 11.23 28.28 -0.55
N MET A 110 10.66 27.18 -1.07
CA MET A 110 9.65 27.21 -2.12
C MET A 110 8.33 27.85 -1.67
N GLY A 111 7.96 27.67 -0.39
CA GLY A 111 6.71 28.21 0.19
C GLY A 111 6.77 29.69 0.57
N LYS A 112 7.80 30.44 0.14
CA LYS A 112 8.07 31.83 0.58
C LYS A 112 8.12 32.01 2.10
N ASP A 113 8.35 30.93 2.84
CA ASP A 113 8.60 30.92 4.27
C ASP A 113 10.06 30.59 4.49
N ALA A 114 10.81 31.52 5.08
CA ALA A 114 12.14 31.23 5.54
C ALA A 114 12.06 30.80 7.02
N PRO A 115 12.61 29.63 7.39
CA PRO A 115 12.77 29.27 8.78
C PRO A 115 13.79 30.20 9.42
N GLY A 116 13.36 30.92 10.46
CA GLY A 116 14.20 31.84 11.22
C GLY A 116 14.21 33.29 10.71
N GLY A 117 14.71 34.18 11.57
CA GLY A 117 14.70 35.63 11.38
C GLY A 117 13.64 36.34 12.22
N ALA A 118 13.90 37.60 12.56
CA ALA A 118 12.98 38.39 13.35
C ALA A 118 11.79 38.87 12.48
N ASN A 119 10.56 38.68 12.97
CA ASN A 119 9.35 39.12 12.29
C ASN A 119 9.08 40.62 12.56
N PHE A 120 9.94 41.50 12.08
CA PHE A 120 9.70 42.95 12.08
C PHE A 120 9.61 43.50 10.66
N MET A 121 8.90 44.60 10.51
CA MET A 121 8.70 45.27 9.21
C MET A 121 10.07 45.73 8.68
N GLY A 122 10.50 45.19 7.54
CA GLY A 122 11.82 45.46 6.94
C GLY A 122 12.89 44.40 7.18
N ALA A 123 12.59 43.29 7.87
CA ALA A 123 13.49 42.16 7.97
C ALA A 123 13.55 41.37 6.64
N SER A 124 14.77 41.15 6.13
CA SER A 124 15.00 40.30 4.97
C SER A 124 15.02 38.83 5.39
N LYS A 125 14.26 38.00 4.68
CA LYS A 125 14.25 36.54 4.82
C LYS A 125 14.98 35.94 3.62
N VAL A 126 16.05 35.18 3.86
CA VAL A 126 16.84 34.52 2.81
C VAL A 126 16.93 33.04 3.14
N VAL A 127 16.65 32.19 2.15
CA VAL A 127 16.83 30.74 2.23
C VAL A 127 17.86 30.34 1.18
N HIS A 128 18.84 29.52 1.56
CA HIS A 128 19.81 28.99 0.60
C HIS A 128 19.16 27.87 -0.21
N PRO A 129 19.21 27.89 -1.56
CA PRO A 129 18.54 26.89 -2.40
C PRO A 129 19.19 25.50 -2.38
N ALA A 130 20.20 25.26 -1.53
CA ALA A 130 21.00 24.04 -1.57
C ALA A 130 20.17 22.80 -1.23
N MET A 131 19.19 22.93 -0.32
CA MET A 131 18.30 21.80 -0.02
C MET A 131 17.34 21.49 -1.17
N ALA A 132 16.78 22.52 -1.82
CA ALA A 132 15.93 22.35 -2.98
C ALA A 132 16.70 21.69 -4.14
N GLU A 133 17.91 22.18 -4.42
CA GLU A 133 18.81 21.60 -5.41
C GLU A 133 19.14 20.14 -5.11
N ALA A 134 19.50 19.83 -3.86
CA ALA A 134 19.79 18.45 -3.44
C ALA A 134 18.58 17.50 -3.60
N CYS A 135 17.35 17.97 -3.36
CA CYS A 135 16.14 17.16 -3.57
C CYS A 135 15.89 16.89 -5.05
N VAL A 136 16.06 17.90 -5.90
CA VAL A 136 15.92 17.75 -7.38
C VAL A 136 17.00 16.82 -7.92
N ASP A 137 18.23 16.95 -7.44
CA ASP A 137 19.35 16.08 -7.81
C ASP A 137 19.12 14.63 -7.37
N PHE A 138 18.62 14.42 -6.16
CA PHE A 138 18.25 13.10 -5.65
C PHE A 138 17.18 12.46 -6.54
N ALA A 139 16.06 13.16 -6.77
CA ALA A 139 14.95 12.64 -7.58
C ALA A 139 15.42 12.33 -9.01
N SER A 140 16.20 13.23 -9.63
CA SER A 140 16.74 13.05 -10.99
C SER A 140 17.69 11.86 -11.14
N ARG A 141 18.42 11.49 -10.08
CA ARG A 141 19.30 10.31 -10.08
C ARG A 141 18.51 9.04 -9.78
N ALA A 142 17.64 9.08 -8.77
CA ALA A 142 16.86 7.93 -8.35
C ALA A 142 15.91 7.45 -9.45
N ILE A 143 15.21 8.35 -10.15
CA ILE A 143 14.27 7.97 -11.19
C ILE A 143 14.97 7.29 -12.38
N LYS A 144 16.19 7.71 -12.75
CA LYS A 144 16.94 7.09 -13.86
C LYS A 144 17.37 5.66 -13.54
N GLU A 145 17.65 5.37 -12.27
CA GLU A 145 18.05 4.04 -11.83
C GLU A 145 16.84 3.12 -11.60
N MET A 146 15.74 3.65 -11.06
CA MET A 146 14.52 2.87 -10.79
C MET A 146 13.64 2.68 -12.03
N PHE A 147 13.64 3.66 -12.94
CA PHE A 147 12.92 3.67 -14.22
C PHE A 147 13.91 3.84 -15.39
N PRO A 148 14.72 2.81 -15.68
CA PRO A 148 15.57 2.84 -16.85
C PRO A 148 14.72 2.70 -18.14
N PRO A 149 15.26 3.11 -19.30
CA PRO A 149 14.57 2.97 -20.59
C PRO A 149 14.19 1.52 -20.94
N ASP A 150 14.93 0.53 -20.43
CA ASP A 150 14.67 -0.90 -20.64
C ASP A 150 13.54 -1.46 -19.73
N GLY A 151 12.97 -0.61 -18.87
CA GLY A 151 11.90 -0.94 -17.95
C GLY A 151 12.38 -1.26 -16.52
N PRO A 152 11.53 -1.00 -15.50
CA PRO A 152 11.90 -1.13 -14.09
C PRO A 152 12.14 -2.58 -13.63
N VAL A 153 11.54 -3.57 -14.30
CA VAL A 153 11.60 -4.98 -13.87
C VAL A 153 12.81 -5.68 -14.45
N ARG A 154 13.59 -6.30 -13.56
CA ARG A 154 14.73 -7.16 -13.91
C ARG A 154 14.47 -8.58 -13.43
N THR A 155 14.89 -9.56 -14.22
CA THR A 155 14.75 -10.97 -13.89
C THR A 155 15.97 -11.51 -13.18
N LYS A 156 15.75 -12.40 -12.22
CA LYS A 156 16.79 -13.20 -11.56
C LYS A 156 16.30 -14.63 -11.44
N ILE A 157 16.95 -15.54 -12.17
CA ILE A 157 16.63 -16.97 -12.11
C ILE A 157 17.39 -17.56 -10.92
N LEU A 158 16.67 -18.31 -10.07
CA LEU A 158 17.25 -19.04 -8.95
C LEU A 158 17.50 -20.49 -9.39
N GLY A 159 18.71 -21.01 -9.14
CA GLY A 159 19.08 -22.39 -9.47
C GLY A 159 19.64 -22.57 -10.89
N LYS A 160 19.46 -23.77 -11.46
CA LYS A 160 19.98 -24.11 -12.80
C LYS A 160 19.27 -23.27 -13.88
N VAL A 161 20.06 -22.62 -14.71
CA VAL A 161 19.57 -21.82 -15.84
C VAL A 161 19.24 -22.77 -17.00
N GLU A 162 17.97 -23.14 -17.08
CA GLU A 162 17.41 -23.86 -18.23
C GLU A 162 16.86 -22.87 -19.26
N GLN A 163 16.87 -23.26 -20.53
CA GLN A 163 16.39 -22.41 -21.62
C GLN A 163 14.91 -22.05 -21.44
N GLU A 164 14.07 -23.02 -21.09
CA GLU A 164 12.65 -22.80 -20.87
C GLU A 164 12.37 -21.82 -19.71
N LYS A 165 13.12 -21.93 -18.61
CA LYS A 165 13.03 -20.99 -17.48
C LYS A 165 13.45 -19.58 -17.87
N THR A 166 14.43 -19.46 -18.76
CA THR A 166 14.90 -18.17 -19.28
C THR A 166 13.84 -17.50 -20.15
N GLU A 167 13.26 -18.24 -21.09
CA GLU A 167 12.19 -17.72 -21.96
C GLU A 167 10.94 -17.31 -21.15
N ARG A 168 10.59 -18.10 -20.12
CA ARG A 168 9.49 -17.74 -19.20
C ARG A 168 9.81 -16.48 -18.39
N ALA A 169 11.06 -16.33 -17.94
CA ALA A 169 11.48 -15.15 -17.20
C ALA A 169 11.43 -13.88 -18.07
N GLU A 170 11.93 -13.94 -19.31
CA GLU A 170 11.88 -12.83 -20.26
C GLU A 170 10.43 -12.42 -20.56
N ARG A 171 9.54 -13.39 -20.82
CA ARG A 171 8.12 -13.10 -21.03
C ARG A 171 7.48 -12.39 -19.84
N LYS A 172 7.77 -12.84 -18.61
CA LYS A 172 7.28 -12.18 -17.39
C LYS A 172 7.83 -10.77 -17.25
N ARG A 173 9.13 -10.57 -17.52
CA ARG A 173 9.77 -9.26 -17.49
C ARG A 173 9.09 -8.29 -18.45
N ASP A 174 8.94 -8.71 -19.70
CA ASP A 174 8.40 -7.86 -20.76
C ASP A 174 6.94 -7.50 -20.48
N TRP A 175 6.15 -8.45 -19.95
CA TRP A 175 4.79 -8.20 -19.53
C TRP A 175 4.69 -7.24 -18.34
N MET A 176 5.50 -7.43 -17.29
CA MET A 176 5.47 -6.53 -16.13
C MET A 176 6.00 -5.13 -16.47
N ASN A 177 7.00 -5.04 -17.36
CA ASN A 177 7.48 -3.76 -17.86
C ASN A 177 6.37 -3.06 -18.65
N TRP A 178 5.72 -3.74 -19.59
CA TRP A 178 4.56 -3.20 -20.30
C TRP A 178 3.45 -2.74 -19.33
N GLN A 179 3.18 -3.51 -18.29
CA GLN A 179 2.18 -3.15 -17.29
C GLN A 179 2.55 -1.84 -16.56
N LEU A 180 3.80 -1.71 -16.09
CA LEU A 180 4.22 -0.52 -15.35
C LEU A 180 4.47 0.72 -16.23
N THR A 181 4.74 0.55 -17.53
CA THR A 181 5.02 1.67 -18.44
C THR A 181 3.82 2.12 -19.26
N GLU A 182 2.97 1.18 -19.70
CA GLU A 182 1.85 1.47 -20.62
C GLU A 182 0.48 1.27 -19.95
N GLN A 183 0.30 0.22 -19.16
CA GLN A 183 -1.00 -0.07 -18.55
C GLN A 183 -1.30 0.86 -17.36
N ILE A 184 -0.28 1.19 -16.55
CA ILE A 184 -0.39 2.09 -15.41
C ILE A 184 0.24 3.43 -15.76
N GLU A 185 -0.49 4.23 -16.55
CA GLU A 185 -0.04 5.54 -17.04
C GLU A 185 0.46 6.47 -15.91
N GLU A 186 -0.20 6.43 -14.75
CA GLU A 186 0.11 7.26 -13.60
C GLU A 186 1.37 6.86 -12.83
N PHE A 187 1.85 5.62 -12.96
CA PHE A 187 2.85 5.06 -12.04
C PHE A 187 4.17 5.83 -12.03
N ARG A 188 4.62 6.29 -13.20
CA ARG A 188 5.85 7.08 -13.30
C ARG A 188 5.71 8.46 -12.66
N ASP A 189 4.60 9.15 -12.91
CA ASP A 189 4.37 10.50 -12.39
C ASP A 189 4.23 10.48 -10.86
N GLU A 190 3.49 9.51 -10.32
CA GLU A 190 3.35 9.29 -8.88
C GLU A 190 4.69 8.94 -8.21
N GLN A 191 5.51 8.11 -8.88
CA GLN A 191 6.84 7.79 -8.37
C GLN A 191 7.80 8.98 -8.41
N GLU A 192 7.77 9.79 -9.47
CA GLU A 192 8.55 11.03 -9.55
C GLU A 192 8.14 12.00 -8.44
N GLN A 193 6.83 12.17 -8.20
CA GLN A 193 6.32 12.99 -7.11
C GLN A 193 6.81 12.50 -5.74
N LEU A 194 6.70 11.19 -5.47
CA LEU A 194 7.20 10.57 -4.25
C LEU A 194 8.69 10.87 -4.02
N LEU A 195 9.51 10.71 -5.05
CA LEU A 195 10.97 10.90 -4.96
C LEU A 195 11.36 12.35 -4.66
N THR A 196 10.58 13.33 -5.07
CA THR A 196 10.85 14.74 -4.74
C THR A 196 10.63 15.05 -3.26
N GLN A 197 9.67 14.38 -2.61
CA GLN A 197 9.32 14.60 -1.21
C GLN A 197 10.01 13.63 -0.24
N LEU A 198 10.56 12.53 -0.75
CA LEU A 198 11.25 11.52 0.07
C LEU A 198 12.43 12.08 0.88
N PRO A 199 13.33 12.91 0.34
CA PRO A 199 14.42 13.50 1.12
C PRO A 199 13.96 14.46 2.23
N LEU A 200 12.75 15.01 2.10
CA LEU A 200 12.18 15.98 3.03
C LEU A 200 11.46 15.29 4.20
N GLY A 201 10.71 14.22 3.92
CA GLY A 201 9.94 13.46 4.92
C GLY A 201 10.64 12.20 5.45
N GLY A 202 11.72 11.77 4.81
CA GLY A 202 12.51 10.57 5.13
C GLY A 202 11.84 9.25 4.74
N SER A 203 10.51 9.17 4.80
CA SER A 203 9.74 8.02 4.27
C SER A 203 8.50 8.53 3.57
N GLN A 204 8.05 7.80 2.57
CA GLN A 204 6.87 8.08 1.78
C GLN A 204 6.26 6.76 1.31
N TYR A 205 4.99 6.75 0.94
CA TYR A 205 4.29 5.54 0.55
C TYR A 205 3.79 5.64 -0.90
N LEU A 206 3.80 4.51 -1.60
CA LEU A 206 3.17 4.35 -2.91
C LEU A 206 2.14 3.24 -2.78
N LYS A 207 0.88 3.58 -2.96
CA LYS A 207 -0.23 2.63 -2.89
C LYS A 207 -0.46 2.05 -4.27
N LEU A 208 -0.62 0.73 -4.33
CA LEU A 208 -1.00 -0.01 -5.53
C LEU A 208 -2.27 -0.78 -5.22
N TRP A 209 -3.30 -0.64 -6.06
CA TRP A 209 -4.54 -1.39 -5.92
C TRP A 209 -5.12 -1.71 -7.29
N TYR A 210 -6.01 -2.69 -7.34
CA TYR A 210 -6.75 -3.00 -8.56
C TYR A 210 -8.04 -2.18 -8.62
N ASP A 211 -8.23 -1.40 -9.70
CA ASP A 211 -9.49 -0.68 -9.92
C ASP A 211 -10.41 -1.52 -10.81
N GLU A 212 -11.54 -1.96 -10.25
CA GLU A 212 -12.54 -2.77 -10.95
C GLU A 212 -13.17 -2.07 -12.16
N LYS A 213 -13.31 -0.73 -12.12
CA LYS A 213 -13.92 0.04 -13.21
C LYS A 213 -12.97 0.17 -14.38
N LYS A 214 -11.71 0.48 -14.09
CA LYS A 214 -10.67 0.59 -15.11
C LYS A 214 -10.11 -0.77 -15.53
N LYS A 215 -10.41 -1.84 -14.77
CA LYS A 215 -9.90 -3.22 -14.94
C LYS A 215 -8.38 -3.29 -15.06
N ARG A 216 -7.69 -2.40 -14.34
CA ARG A 216 -6.24 -2.29 -14.33
C ARG A 216 -5.77 -1.90 -12.93
N PRO A 217 -4.52 -2.24 -12.57
CA PRO A 217 -3.92 -1.68 -11.37
C PRO A 217 -3.73 -0.17 -11.51
N CYS A 218 -3.93 0.54 -10.41
CA CYS A 218 -3.68 1.96 -10.26
C CYS A 218 -2.62 2.19 -9.19
N ALA A 219 -1.94 3.32 -9.29
CA ALA A 219 -0.92 3.74 -8.35
C ALA A 219 -1.23 5.14 -7.83
N GLU A 220 -0.94 5.41 -6.56
CA GLU A 220 -1.11 6.72 -5.95
C GLU A 220 0.01 6.96 -4.93
N PHE A 221 0.63 8.12 -5.03
CA PHE A 221 1.54 8.62 -4.03
C PHE A 221 0.76 9.04 -2.79
N LEU A 222 1.07 8.38 -1.68
CA LEU A 222 0.49 8.70 -0.39
C LEU A 222 1.58 9.35 0.48
N PRO A 223 1.44 10.65 0.79
CA PRO A 223 2.41 11.32 1.61
C PRO A 223 2.33 10.82 3.05
N ILE A 224 3.46 10.90 3.73
CA ILE A 224 3.66 10.33 5.05
C ILE A 224 2.66 10.78 6.13
N ASP A 225 2.16 12.00 6.03
CA ASP A 225 1.21 12.61 6.96
C ASP A 225 -0.21 12.08 6.76
N LYS A 226 -0.50 11.41 5.64
CA LYS A 226 -1.76 10.70 5.39
C LYS A 226 -1.73 9.24 5.86
N VAL A 227 -0.61 8.77 6.44
CA VAL A 227 -0.51 7.43 7.03
C VAL A 227 -0.25 7.53 8.53
N LEU A 228 -1.07 6.86 9.32
CA LEU A 228 -0.96 6.73 10.76
C LEU A 228 -0.62 5.27 11.10
N ILE A 229 0.49 5.07 11.81
CA ILE A 229 0.92 3.76 12.31
C ILE A 229 1.23 3.95 13.80
N PRO A 230 0.84 2.99 14.67
CA PRO A 230 1.15 3.01 16.08
C PRO A 230 2.63 3.23 16.36
N PHE A 231 2.92 4.01 17.39
CA PHE A 231 4.29 4.28 17.83
C PHE A 231 5.07 3.01 18.18
N SER A 232 4.40 1.96 18.66
CA SER A 232 5.02 0.68 19.03
C SER A 232 5.52 -0.12 17.83
N ALA A 233 5.07 0.18 16.61
CA ALA A 233 5.43 -0.57 15.42
C ALA A 233 6.56 0.13 14.66
N THR A 234 7.63 -0.60 14.39
CA THR A 234 8.75 -0.10 13.58
C THR A 234 8.45 -0.17 12.09
N ASN A 235 7.68 -1.18 11.66
CA ASN A 235 7.34 -1.45 10.26
C ASN A 235 5.83 -1.67 10.10
N PHE A 236 5.33 -1.52 8.87
CA PHE A 236 3.92 -1.78 8.53
C PHE A 236 3.50 -3.23 8.84
N TYR A 237 4.36 -4.20 8.53
CA TYR A 237 4.10 -5.64 8.78
C TYR A 237 3.96 -6.01 10.25
N THR A 238 4.59 -5.25 11.15
CA THR A 238 4.52 -5.47 12.60
C THR A 238 3.43 -4.63 13.27
N ALA A 239 2.78 -3.75 12.51
CA ALA A 239 1.79 -2.85 13.05
C ALA A 239 0.46 -3.59 13.25
N GLN A 240 -0.06 -3.53 14.48
CA GLN A 240 -1.39 -4.09 14.80
C GLN A 240 -2.54 -3.33 14.12
N ARG A 241 -2.27 -2.06 13.77
CA ARG A 241 -3.16 -1.24 12.96
C ARG A 241 -2.34 -0.33 12.06
N ALA A 242 -2.81 -0.09 10.85
CA ALA A 242 -2.31 0.97 9.99
C ALA A 242 -3.50 1.70 9.42
N ALA A 243 -3.51 3.03 9.53
CA ALA A 243 -4.61 3.83 9.05
C ALA A 243 -4.15 4.80 7.98
N GLU A 244 -4.94 4.89 6.93
CA GLU A 244 -4.76 5.78 5.80
C GLU A 244 -5.86 6.84 5.83
N ILE A 245 -5.47 8.10 5.63
CA ILE A 245 -6.37 9.25 5.60
C ILE A 245 -6.77 9.52 4.15
N HIS A 246 -8.04 9.29 3.83
CA HIS A 246 -8.63 9.59 2.52
C HIS A 246 -9.47 10.85 2.59
N ASP A 247 -9.01 11.91 1.94
CA ASP A 247 -9.80 13.12 1.76
C ASP A 247 -10.48 13.04 0.39
N ILE A 248 -11.79 12.75 0.40
CA ILE A 248 -12.59 12.48 -0.80
C ILE A 248 -13.69 13.52 -0.98
N THR A 249 -14.05 13.76 -2.25
CA THR A 249 -15.14 14.68 -2.58
C THR A 249 -16.50 14.04 -2.30
N ALA A 250 -17.53 14.87 -2.13
CA ALA A 250 -18.91 14.38 -1.99
C ALA A 250 -19.37 13.53 -3.19
N TRP A 251 -18.84 13.78 -4.39
CA TRP A 251 -19.15 12.98 -5.58
C TRP A 251 -18.54 11.57 -5.49
N GLU A 252 -17.26 11.46 -5.11
CA GLU A 252 -16.60 10.16 -4.93
C GLU A 252 -17.23 9.37 -3.80
N PHE A 253 -17.60 10.01 -2.69
CA PHE A 253 -18.29 9.36 -1.59
C PHE A 253 -19.60 8.71 -2.05
N LYS A 254 -20.42 9.44 -2.81
CA LYS A 254 -21.65 8.91 -3.42
C LYS A 254 -21.37 7.79 -4.43
N GLN A 255 -20.28 7.91 -5.19
CA GLN A 255 -19.90 6.88 -6.15
C GLN A 255 -19.46 5.59 -5.45
N ARG A 256 -18.82 5.69 -4.27
CA ARG A 256 -18.45 4.56 -3.41
C ARG A 256 -19.66 3.92 -2.74
N ILE A 257 -20.67 4.71 -2.34
CA ILE A 257 -21.98 4.17 -1.93
C ILE A 257 -22.63 3.42 -3.10
N ALA A 258 -22.67 4.02 -4.29
CA ALA A 258 -23.29 3.41 -5.46
C ALA A 258 -22.60 2.12 -5.94
N SER A 259 -21.30 1.96 -5.66
CA SER A 259 -20.58 0.70 -5.92
C SER A 259 -20.74 -0.34 -4.81
N GLY A 260 -21.42 -0.02 -3.70
CA GLY A 260 -21.54 -0.90 -2.53
C GLY A 260 -20.29 -0.97 -1.66
N LEU A 261 -19.32 -0.06 -1.86
CA LEU A 261 -18.12 0.03 -1.03
C LEU A 261 -18.42 0.70 0.32
N TYR A 262 -19.35 1.66 0.32
CA TYR A 262 -19.79 2.34 1.54
C TYR A 262 -21.26 2.09 1.81
N ARG A 263 -21.59 1.92 3.09
CA ARG A 263 -22.95 1.94 3.60
C ARG A 263 -23.57 3.31 3.35
N ASP A 264 -24.85 3.33 3.00
CA ASP A 264 -25.61 4.57 2.84
C ASP A 264 -25.86 5.21 4.21
N ILE A 265 -25.00 6.20 4.54
CA ILE A 265 -25.13 7.04 5.75
C ILE A 265 -25.71 8.40 5.36
N SER A 266 -26.31 9.09 6.34
CA SER A 266 -26.98 10.37 6.12
C SER A 266 -25.99 11.45 5.67
N LEU A 267 -25.82 11.63 4.36
CA LEU A 267 -24.79 12.50 3.80
C LEU A 267 -25.00 14.00 4.14
N ILE A 268 -24.49 14.44 5.30
CA ILE A 268 -24.42 15.84 5.69
C ILE A 268 -23.34 16.51 4.84
N ARG A 269 -23.68 17.54 4.07
CA ARG A 269 -22.68 18.32 3.32
C ARG A 269 -21.66 18.87 4.31
N ALA A 270 -20.39 18.49 4.16
CA ALA A 270 -19.31 19.06 4.92
C ALA A 270 -19.27 20.57 4.62
N SER A 271 -19.65 21.39 5.60
CA SER A 271 -19.59 22.84 5.48
C SER A 271 -18.20 23.39 5.79
N MET A 272 -17.34 22.56 6.40
CA MET A 272 -15.96 22.88 6.73
C MET A 272 -15.05 21.82 6.12
N GLU A 273 -13.91 22.25 5.58
CA GLU A 273 -12.89 21.32 5.10
C GLU A 273 -12.25 20.56 6.27
N PRO A 274 -11.81 19.31 6.05
CA PRO A 274 -11.09 18.54 7.05
C PRO A 274 -9.85 19.28 7.54
N GLU A 275 -9.45 19.02 8.79
CA GLU A 275 -8.26 19.66 9.34
C GLU A 275 -7.01 19.16 8.62
N GLU A 276 -6.35 20.04 7.85
CA GLU A 276 -5.10 19.73 7.17
C GLU A 276 -3.92 19.61 8.15
N SER A 277 -2.99 18.70 7.84
CA SER A 277 -1.74 18.57 8.58
C SER A 277 -0.86 19.84 8.44
N LYS A 278 0.11 20.02 9.33
CA LYS A 278 1.05 21.16 9.20
C LYS A 278 1.92 21.04 7.95
N ALA A 279 2.29 19.81 7.58
CA ALA A 279 3.06 19.54 6.38
C ALA A 279 2.21 19.78 5.12
N GLU A 280 0.95 19.38 5.13
CA GLU A 280 -0.02 19.62 4.06
C GLU A 280 -0.22 21.11 3.81
N LYS A 281 -0.41 21.91 4.86
CA LYS A 281 -0.46 23.38 4.75
C LYS A 281 0.80 23.98 4.12
N ALA A 282 1.97 23.44 4.49
CA ALA A 282 3.24 23.89 3.92
C ALA A 282 3.35 23.51 2.43
N ASN A 283 2.89 22.30 2.05
CA ASN A 283 2.88 21.84 0.67
C ASN A 283 1.88 22.63 -0.19
N ASN A 284 0.66 22.86 0.30
CA ASN A 284 -0.35 23.66 -0.40
C ASN A 284 0.14 25.09 -0.66
N LYS A 285 0.90 25.67 0.29
CA LYS A 285 1.56 26.96 0.10
C LYS A 285 2.63 26.94 -1.00
N ILE A 286 3.37 25.85 -1.15
CA ILE A 286 4.38 25.65 -2.21
C ILE A 286 3.70 25.55 -3.56
N GLU A 287 2.65 24.73 -3.66
CA GLU A 287 1.86 24.55 -4.87
C GLU A 287 1.01 25.78 -5.23
N GLY A 288 0.85 26.72 -4.28
CA GLY A 288 0.03 27.91 -4.44
C GLY A 288 -1.47 27.62 -4.34
N ARG A 289 -1.85 26.44 -3.85
CA ARG A 289 -3.24 26.09 -3.53
C ARG A 289 -3.68 26.85 -2.29
N LYS A 290 -4.86 27.46 -2.37
CA LYS A 290 -5.53 28.05 -1.22
C LYS A 290 -6.88 27.35 -1.06
N ALA A 291 -7.22 27.03 0.17
CA ALA A 291 -8.58 26.71 0.58
C ALA A 291 -9.47 27.96 0.41
N GLU A 292 -9.80 28.33 -0.82
CA GLU A 292 -11.04 29.05 -1.07
C GLU A 292 -12.17 28.01 -0.98
N GLU A 293 -13.29 28.36 -0.34
CA GLU A 293 -14.41 27.46 -0.04
C GLU A 293 -14.63 26.44 -1.15
N ASN A 294 -14.22 25.19 -0.90
CA ASN A 294 -14.44 24.12 -1.87
C ASN A 294 -15.96 23.91 -1.98
N ILE A 295 -16.51 24.34 -3.11
CA ILE A 295 -17.94 24.22 -3.42
C ILE A 295 -18.37 22.75 -3.33
N ASP A 296 -17.48 21.82 -3.65
CA ASP A 296 -17.81 20.40 -3.73
C ASP A 296 -17.77 19.69 -2.36
N GLY A 297 -17.17 20.32 -1.34
CA GLY A 297 -17.09 19.81 0.04
C GLY A 297 -16.27 18.51 0.15
N THR A 298 -15.14 18.58 0.83
CA THR A 298 -14.29 17.41 1.08
C THR A 298 -14.69 16.74 2.40
N ARG A 299 -14.67 15.41 2.44
CA ARG A 299 -14.87 14.58 3.64
C ARG A 299 -13.66 13.70 3.88
N ARG A 300 -13.36 13.43 5.15
CA ARG A 300 -12.25 12.55 5.55
C ARG A 300 -12.77 11.19 5.98
N VAL A 301 -12.27 10.15 5.33
CA VAL A 301 -12.52 8.75 5.69
C VAL A 301 -11.21 8.09 6.08
N PHE A 302 -11.16 7.45 7.24
CA PHE A 302 -10.02 6.65 7.68
C PHE A 302 -10.18 5.22 7.17
N HIS A 303 -9.19 4.71 6.44
CA HIS A 303 -9.12 3.29 6.06
C HIS A 303 -8.12 2.61 6.99
N ILE A 304 -8.60 1.74 7.86
CA ILE A 304 -7.85 1.14 8.96
C ILE A 304 -7.69 -0.34 8.69
N TYR A 305 -6.47 -0.77 8.43
CA TYR A 305 -6.07 -2.16 8.34
C TYR A 305 -5.73 -2.64 9.75
N THR A 306 -6.48 -3.58 10.31
CA THR A 306 -6.30 -4.01 11.70
C THR A 306 -6.79 -5.44 11.92
N TYR A 307 -6.31 -6.07 12.99
CA TYR A 307 -6.82 -7.37 13.42
C TYR A 307 -8.00 -7.15 14.38
N LEU A 308 -9.15 -7.73 14.07
CA LEU A 308 -10.36 -7.67 14.91
C LEU A 308 -10.78 -9.07 15.31
N GLU A 309 -11.38 -9.15 16.49
CA GLU A 309 -12.14 -10.31 16.96
C GLU A 309 -13.61 -9.91 16.83
N LEU A 310 -14.32 -10.51 15.88
CA LEU A 310 -15.74 -10.26 15.64
C LEU A 310 -16.50 -11.56 15.86
N GLU A 311 -17.27 -11.65 16.95
CA GLU A 311 -18.06 -12.85 17.27
C GLU A 311 -19.18 -13.09 16.25
N ASP A 312 -19.70 -12.01 15.65
CA ASP A 312 -20.79 -12.04 14.68
C ASP A 312 -20.35 -12.46 13.26
N ASP A 313 -19.04 -12.58 13.02
CA ASP A 313 -18.53 -13.07 11.74
C ASP A 313 -18.49 -14.61 11.71
N ARG A 314 -19.26 -15.19 10.79
CA ARG A 314 -19.37 -16.64 10.60
C ARG A 314 -18.06 -17.31 10.18
N GLU A 315 -17.20 -16.57 9.49
CA GLU A 315 -15.96 -17.10 8.92
C GLU A 315 -14.82 -17.07 9.94
N SER A 316 -14.68 -15.99 10.71
CA SER A 316 -13.64 -15.91 11.76
C SER A 316 -14.04 -16.65 13.04
N GLY A 317 -15.34 -16.88 13.27
CA GLY A 317 -15.83 -17.60 14.45
C GLY A 317 -15.44 -16.94 15.78
N GLY A 318 -15.17 -15.63 15.77
CA GLY A 318 -14.68 -14.87 16.93
C GLY A 318 -13.16 -14.92 17.15
N GLU A 319 -12.39 -15.55 16.26
CA GLU A 319 -10.92 -15.47 16.29
C GLU A 319 -10.39 -14.14 15.74
N SER A 320 -9.15 -13.81 16.08
CA SER A 320 -8.50 -12.58 15.63
C SER A 320 -8.11 -12.70 14.15
N ALA A 321 -8.85 -12.02 13.27
CA ALA A 321 -8.65 -12.03 11.83
C ALA A 321 -8.36 -10.61 11.29
N PRO A 322 -7.68 -10.48 10.12
CA PRO A 322 -7.36 -9.18 9.55
C PRO A 322 -8.57 -8.56 8.83
N TYR A 323 -8.96 -7.35 9.20
CA TYR A 323 -10.07 -6.61 8.56
C TYR A 323 -9.62 -5.24 8.06
N VAL A 324 -10.36 -4.73 7.06
CA VAL A 324 -10.31 -3.34 6.62
C VAL A 324 -11.55 -2.61 7.14
N LEU A 325 -11.33 -1.72 8.10
CA LEU A 325 -12.37 -0.89 8.71
C LEU A 325 -12.30 0.53 8.14
N MET A 326 -13.43 1.05 7.68
CA MET A 326 -13.55 2.37 7.07
C MET A 326 -14.48 3.24 7.91
N ILE A 327 -13.96 4.37 8.43
CA ILE A 327 -14.70 5.27 9.34
C ILE A 327 -14.76 6.68 8.76
N ASP A 328 -15.94 7.26 8.71
CA ASP A 328 -16.12 8.68 8.38
C ASP A 328 -15.81 9.56 9.60
N GLU A 329 -14.91 10.55 9.46
CA GLU A 329 -14.54 11.44 10.58
C GLU A 329 -15.69 12.36 10.99
N LEU A 330 -16.49 12.81 10.01
CA LEU A 330 -17.52 13.84 10.24
C LEU A 330 -18.69 13.30 11.05
N GLU A 331 -19.17 12.11 10.71
CA GLU A 331 -20.27 11.44 11.43
C GLU A 331 -19.80 10.47 12.50
N SER A 332 -18.49 10.14 12.53
CA SER A 332 -17.93 9.14 13.43
C SER A 332 -18.59 7.77 13.29
N GLU A 333 -19.06 7.44 12.09
CA GLU A 333 -19.73 6.18 11.76
C GLU A 333 -18.83 5.26 10.92
N VAL A 334 -19.00 3.94 11.09
CA VAL A 334 -18.38 2.94 10.22
C VAL A 334 -19.14 2.89 8.89
N VAL A 335 -18.46 3.23 7.81
CA VAL A 335 -19.01 3.19 6.44
C VAL A 335 -18.71 1.89 5.73
N GLY A 336 -17.67 1.16 6.13
CA GLY A 336 -17.29 -0.10 5.49
C GLY A 336 -16.51 -0.99 6.44
N LEU A 337 -16.78 -2.28 6.40
CA LEU A 337 -16.02 -3.30 7.11
C LEU A 337 -15.88 -4.52 6.21
N TYR A 338 -14.65 -4.84 5.83
CA TYR A 338 -14.33 -5.91 4.89
C TYR A 338 -13.31 -6.87 5.48
N ARG A 339 -13.42 -8.15 5.11
CA ARG A 339 -12.42 -9.19 5.40
C ARG A 339 -11.18 -8.93 4.55
N ASN A 340 -10.00 -9.02 5.15
CA ASN A 340 -8.71 -8.80 4.48
C ASN A 340 -7.92 -10.11 4.35
N TRP A 341 -8.59 -11.15 3.88
CA TRP A 341 -8.04 -12.46 3.52
C TRP A 341 -8.87 -13.06 2.37
N GLU A 342 -8.38 -14.10 1.70
CA GLU A 342 -9.13 -14.78 0.64
C GLU A 342 -9.93 -15.96 1.18
N GLU A 343 -11.02 -16.34 0.49
CA GLU A 343 -11.77 -17.54 0.86
C GLU A 343 -10.87 -18.78 0.63
N GLY A 344 -10.50 -19.46 1.71
CA GLY A 344 -9.58 -20.61 1.69
C GLY A 344 -8.25 -20.38 2.40
N ASP A 345 -7.97 -19.15 2.87
CA ASP A 345 -6.81 -18.83 3.72
C ASP A 345 -6.94 -19.30 5.18
#